data_AF-X0Z4I4-F1
#
_entry.id   AF-X0Z4I4-F1
#
_cell.length_a   1.000
_cell.length_b   1.000
_cell.length_c   1.000
_cell.angle_alpha   90.00
_cell.angle_beta   90.00
_cell.angle_gamma   90.00
#
_symmetry.space_group_name_H-M   'P 1'
#
loop_
_entity.id
_entity.type
_entity.pdbx_description
1 polymer ?
#
loop_
_entity_poly.entity_id
_entity_poly.type
_entity_poly.pdbx_seq_one_letter_code
_entity_poly.pdbx_strand_id
1 'polypeptide(L)'
;MAISLNRKNFGEILDFFGGREDLKNKKIKVLHKMSFIEDPTRIFRAVRFEKRLGFKMDNQTEKLARTTIDMDIVSKLNGVRI
;
A
#
# COMPACT_ATOMS: atom_id res chain seq x y z
N MET A 1 0.18 10.48 2.60
CA MET A 1 0.79 11.82 2.58
C MET A 1 -0.11 12.77 1.82
N ALA A 2 -0.10 14.04 2.19
CA ALA A 2 -0.76 15.12 1.47
C ALA A 2 0.14 16.37 1.50
N ILE A 3 -0.12 17.32 0.59
CA ILE A 3 0.53 18.63 0.58
C ILE A 3 -0.57 19.69 0.71
N SER A 4 -0.41 20.62 1.64
CA SER A 4 -1.37 21.71 1.80
C SER A 4 -1.24 22.72 0.68
N LEU A 5 -2.39 23.12 0.12
CA LEU A 5 -2.52 24.17 -0.89
C LEU A 5 -3.14 25.47 -0.33
N ASN A 6 -3.46 25.51 0.96
CA ASN A 6 -4.01 26.71 1.58
C ASN A 6 -2.92 27.77 1.74
N ARG A 7 -3.26 29.06 1.56
CA ARG A 7 -2.28 30.16 1.65
C ARG A 7 -1.46 30.15 2.95
N LYS A 8 -2.09 29.86 4.10
CA LYS A 8 -1.44 29.92 5.43
C LYS A 8 -0.30 28.91 5.60
N ASN A 9 -0.40 27.76 4.97
CA ASN A 9 0.55 26.65 5.12
C ASN A 9 0.84 25.98 3.78
N PHE A 10 0.92 26.78 2.72
CA PHE A 10 1.16 26.28 1.37
C PHE A 10 2.48 25.51 1.31
N GLY A 11 2.45 24.31 0.76
CA GLY A 11 3.62 23.42 0.65
C GLY A 11 3.91 22.59 1.90
N GLU A 12 3.16 22.74 2.99
CA GLU A 12 3.29 21.87 4.16
C GLU A 12 2.95 20.42 3.80
N ILE A 13 3.87 19.48 4.11
CA ILE A 13 3.66 18.04 3.89
C ILE A 13 3.07 17.43 5.15
N LEU A 14 1.90 16.81 5.02
CA LEU A 14 1.26 16.02 6.05
C LEU A 14 1.56 14.53 5.83
N ASP A 15 2.23 13.91 6.80
CA ASP A 15 2.63 12.50 6.75
C ASP A 15 2.39 11.77 8.08
N PHE A 16 1.13 11.41 8.35
CA PHE A 16 0.74 10.75 9.59
C PHE A 16 1.21 9.29 9.71
N PHE A 17 1.62 8.65 8.61
CA PHE A 17 1.90 7.22 8.54
C PHE A 17 3.37 6.90 8.24
N GLY A 18 4.25 7.92 8.19
CA GLY A 18 5.68 7.73 7.92
C GLY A 18 5.99 7.36 6.46
N GLY A 19 5.15 7.77 5.51
CA GLY A 19 5.36 7.51 4.08
C GLY A 19 6.68 8.06 3.54
N ARG A 20 7.20 9.18 4.06
CA ARG A 20 8.52 9.70 3.67
C ARG A 20 9.65 8.75 4.05
N GLU A 21 9.55 8.14 5.22
CA GLU A 21 10.56 7.18 5.70
C GLU A 21 10.47 5.88 4.91
N ASP A 22 9.26 5.42 4.59
CA ASP A 22 9.08 4.25 3.72
C ASP A 22 9.60 4.49 2.30
N LEU A 23 9.40 5.70 1.74
CA LEU A 23 10.02 6.08 0.46
C LEU A 23 11.55 6.03 0.52
N LYS A 24 12.14 6.58 1.58
CA LYS A 24 13.60 6.58 1.80
C LYS A 24 14.15 5.15 1.93
N ASN A 25 13.45 4.29 2.67
CA ASN A 25 13.83 2.90 2.91
C ASN A 25 13.38 1.94 1.80
N LYS A 26 12.78 2.45 0.72
CA LYS A 26 12.28 1.67 -0.42
C LYS A 26 11.30 0.57 0.00
N LYS A 27 10.36 0.91 0.88
CA LYS A 27 9.36 0.00 1.44
C LYS A 27 7.97 0.23 0.86
N ILE A 28 7.23 -0.86 0.64
CA ILE A 28 5.79 -0.86 0.39
C ILE A 28 5.10 -1.36 1.66
N LYS A 29 4.25 -0.51 2.25
CA LYS A 29 3.52 -0.81 3.49
C LYS A 29 2.04 -0.54 3.36
N VAL A 30 1.23 -1.40 3.94
CA VAL A 30 -0.20 -1.14 4.13
C VAL A 30 -0.44 -0.31 5.39
N LEU A 31 -1.48 0.53 5.38
CA LEU A 31 -1.81 1.41 6.50
C LEU A 31 -2.42 0.68 7.70
N HIS A 32 -3.06 -0.47 7.47
CA HIS A 32 -3.69 -1.28 8.53
C HIS A 32 -3.85 -2.75 8.07
N LYS A 33 -4.11 -3.63 9.03
CA LYS A 33 -4.15 -5.09 8.84
C LYS A 33 -5.25 -5.58 7.89
N MET A 34 -6.38 -4.87 7.82
CA MET A 34 -7.52 -5.24 6.96
C MET A 34 -7.37 -4.76 5.51
N SER A 35 -6.30 -4.04 5.17
CA SER A 35 -6.16 -3.36 3.86
C SER A 35 -6.36 -4.29 2.66
N PHE A 36 -5.83 -5.52 2.70
CA PHE A 36 -6.00 -6.49 1.62
C PHE A 36 -7.34 -7.23 1.66
N ILE A 37 -7.97 -7.35 2.82
CA ILE A 37 -9.30 -7.97 2.92
C ILE A 37 -10.37 -7.02 2.36
N GLU A 38 -10.26 -5.73 2.68
CA GLU A 38 -11.16 -4.69 2.16
C GLU A 38 -11.06 -4.53 0.63
N ASP A 39 -9.86 -4.70 0.09
CA ASP A 39 -9.61 -4.61 -1.34
C ASP A 39 -8.42 -5.50 -1.74
N PRO A 40 -8.69 -6.76 -2.15
CA PRO A 40 -7.65 -7.72 -2.50
C PRO A 40 -6.86 -7.32 -3.75
N THR A 41 -7.36 -6.40 -4.58
CA THR A 41 -6.63 -5.90 -5.76
C THR A 41 -5.35 -5.16 -5.37
N ARG A 42 -5.27 -4.67 -4.12
CA ARG A 42 -4.08 -4.01 -3.57
C ARG A 42 -2.87 -4.93 -3.52
N ILE A 43 -3.05 -6.26 -3.49
CA ILE A 43 -1.94 -7.22 -3.56
C ILE A 43 -1.24 -7.12 -4.91
N PHE A 44 -1.99 -7.16 -6.02
CA PHE A 44 -1.44 -6.98 -7.37
C PHE A 44 -0.79 -5.61 -7.53
N ARG A 45 -1.42 -4.56 -6.99
CA ARG A 45 -0.86 -3.20 -7.01
C ARG A 45 0.45 -3.12 -6.23
N ALA A 46 0.56 -3.76 -5.08
CA ALA A 46 1.78 -3.80 -4.27
C ALA A 46 2.93 -4.46 -5.05
N VAL A 47 2.70 -5.64 -5.64
CA VAL A 47 3.69 -6.32 -6.51
C VAL A 47 4.08 -5.45 -7.70
N ARG A 48 3.12 -4.79 -8.35
CA ARG A 48 3.38 -3.85 -9.45
C ARG A 48 4.28 -2.69 -8.99
N PHE A 49 4.05 -2.13 -7.81
CA PHE A 49 4.88 -1.06 -7.26
C PHE A 49 6.28 -1.55 -6.85
N GLU A 50 6.42 -2.75 -6.30
CA GLU A 50 7.74 -3.34 -6.04
C GLU A 50 8.57 -3.39 -7.34
N LYS A 51 7.98 -3.90 -8.43
CA LYS A 51 8.67 -4.00 -9.73
C LYS A 51 8.95 -2.64 -10.35
N ARG A 52 7.97 -1.74 -10.33
CA ARG A 52 8.10 -0.41 -10.95
C ARG A 52 9.13 0.48 -10.25
N LEU A 53 9.19 0.43 -8.92
CA LEU A 53 10.01 1.35 -8.11
C LEU A 53 11.30 0.71 -7.60
N GLY A 54 11.47 -0.61 -7.74
CA GLY A 54 12.56 -1.35 -7.11
C GLY A 54 12.45 -1.40 -5.59
N PHE A 55 11.22 -1.33 -5.07
CA PHE A 55 10.92 -1.34 -3.64
C PHE A 55 10.61 -2.77 -3.18
N LYS A 56 10.47 -2.95 -1.87
CA LYS A 56 10.05 -4.22 -1.26
C LYS A 56 8.93 -4.04 -0.26
N MET A 57 7.95 -4.94 -0.25
CA MET A 57 7.03 -5.05 0.86
C MET A 57 7.82 -5.27 2.16
N ASP A 58 7.34 -4.70 3.26
CA ASP A 58 7.87 -5.08 4.57
C ASP A 58 7.30 -6.44 5.02
N ASN A 59 7.94 -7.05 6.01
CA ASN A 59 7.60 -8.41 6.45
C ASN A 59 6.13 -8.52 6.87
N GLN A 60 5.57 -7.49 7.51
CA GLN A 60 4.18 -7.50 7.93
C GLN A 60 3.23 -7.41 6.73
N THR A 61 3.49 -6.51 5.78
CA THR A 61 2.68 -6.37 4.57
C THR A 61 2.71 -7.63 3.74
N GLU A 62 3.88 -8.23 3.54
CA GLU A 62 4.00 -9.49 2.80
C GLU A 62 3.23 -10.63 3.49
N LYS A 63 3.33 -10.74 4.82
CA LYS A 63 2.58 -11.74 5.59
C LYS A 63 1.08 -11.56 5.42
N LEU A 64 0.58 -10.32 5.52
CA LEU A 64 -0.84 -10.03 5.33
C LEU A 64 -1.31 -10.39 3.91
N ALA A 65 -0.52 -10.07 2.88
CA ALA A 65 -0.86 -10.42 1.51
C ALA A 65 -0.99 -11.94 1.33
N ARG A 66 -0.02 -12.71 1.85
CA ARG A 66 -0.05 -14.19 1.80
C ARG A 66 -1.26 -14.75 2.54
N THR A 67 -1.52 -14.29 3.75
CA THR A 67 -2.70 -14.71 4.52
C THR A 67 -4.01 -14.42 3.78
N THR A 68 -4.14 -13.27 3.12
CA THR A 68 -5.34 -12.94 2.33
C THR A 68 -5.49 -13.85 1.10
N ILE A 69 -4.38 -14.23 0.46
CA ILE A 69 -4.40 -15.22 -0.64
C ILE A 69 -4.85 -16.59 -0.12
N ASP A 70 -4.29 -17.04 1.00
CA ASP A 70 -4.61 -18.34 1.60
C ASP A 70 -6.07 -18.45 2.04
N MET A 71 -6.71 -17.31 2.36
CA MET A 71 -8.14 -17.21 2.68
C MET A 71 -9.07 -17.30 1.45
N ASP A 72 -8.52 -17.45 0.25
CA ASP A 72 -9.27 -17.54 -1.01
C ASP A 72 -10.18 -16.32 -1.27
N ILE A 73 -9.77 -15.15 -0.77
CA ILE A 73 -10.51 -13.90 -0.98
C ILE A 73 -10.23 -13.34 -2.38
N VAL A 74 -9.03 -13.58 -2.90
CA VAL A 74 -8.59 -13.08 -4.21
C VAL A 74 -9.37 -13.73 -5.36
N SER A 75 -9.75 -15.00 -5.24
CA SER A 75 -10.53 -15.72 -6.27
C SER A 75 -11.95 -15.18 -6.45
N LYS A 76 -12.48 -14.47 -5.45
CA LYS A 76 -13.80 -13.84 -5.47
C LYS A 76 -13.82 -12.48 -6.18
N LEU A 77 -12.67 -12.03 -6.70
CA LEU A 77 -12.59 -10.82 -7.50
C LEU A 77 -13.14 -11.09 -8.90
N ASN A 78 -14.20 -10.35 -9.28
CA ASN A 78 -14.69 -10.34 -10.65
C ASN A 78 -13.65 -9.70 -11.59
N GLY A 79 -13.42 -10.32 -12.76
CA GLY A 79 -12.30 -10.02 -13.67
C GLY A 79 -12.20 -8.59 -14.24
N VAL A 80 -13.15 -7.70 -13.96
CA VAL A 80 -13.08 -6.27 -14.34
C VAL A 80 -12.07 -5.50 -13.48
N ARG A 81 -11.70 -6.02 -12.30
CA ARG A 81 -10.83 -5.33 -11.32
C ARG A 81 -9.42 -5.89 -11.21
N ILE A 82 -9.05 -6.90 -12.01
CA ILE A 82 -7.72 -7.51 -12.06
C ILE A 82 -6.97 -7.01 -13.29
#